data_AF-A0A016TPZ1-F1
#
_entry.id   AF-A0A016TPZ1-F1
#
_cell.length_a   1.000
_cell.length_b   1.000
_cell.length_c   1.000
_cell.angle_alpha   90.00
_cell.angle_beta   90.00
_cell.angle_gamma   90.00
#
_symmetry.space_group_name_H-M   'P 1'
#
loop_
_entity.id
_entity.type
_entity.pdbx_description
1 polymer ?
#
loop_
_entity_poly.entity_id
_entity_poly.type
_entity_poly.pdbx_seq_one_letter_code
_entity_poly.pdbx_strand_id
1 'polypeptide(L)'
;MPEKKVLTADKDLFLRHATSLYEIWNAGSYGLGDVEGLMVMVGQDEGAVQYSKSKAFQIWMLNTELLDTLMLFTKKGIYVLASNRKADYFNSVKSDEFVGVVPPVTPIHRDKSDKDAANFAKLLGYIKDDAHNKVGYFAKDVFDSDFCNDWQKASSGVEKVDVSSAFVHVFAVKDDSEIEVCRSSATATVNAWSYARKKFIEAIDQEKKVKHSRLANEIDAEIGSLKVQGQLAKNKTIETCYNPIIMSGGSYSLKWSTESSDKLLHYGVIVTSLGARLENYCTNLTRTLMVEPSKSLEEAYEGLLATQAAVIEALKPDAKLCDVYAAGVKAFREKCPDFADKLYKKDFGFVTGIEFREGGLTISPKCEEKVKPGMVFIVSAGVEGLTNTKAKDDAGKNVTIALSDTVLIKKEGPNEVLTERAKSRLKNSVIRFKEEEEDAKDSNKENTEELGRGKRSVVLSDQTRNKATNEDKRKEHQKLLAQQLNDAARQRLAQASGASEAKKIKKSNVSYKSYEKFPVDTEINKLNIFVDKRHDTIILPIFGVPVPFHISMIKNCSQSVEGDFTYLRINFAHPGSQIGKETAQFPNPLATYLKELTYR
;
A
#
# COMPACT_ATOMS: atom_id res chain seq x y z
N MET A 1 9.81 37.58 10.65
CA MET A 1 10.26 36.55 9.68
C MET A 1 10.02 35.21 10.33
N PRO A 2 9.32 34.25 9.70
CA PRO A 2 9.23 32.92 10.29
C PRO A 2 10.64 32.34 10.35
N GLU A 3 11.10 31.96 11.55
CA GLU A 3 12.38 31.29 11.74
C GLU A 3 12.46 30.12 10.76
N LYS A 4 13.47 30.13 9.89
CA LYS A 4 13.77 28.97 9.06
C LYS A 4 14.13 27.84 10.01
N LYS A 5 13.19 26.91 10.20
CA LYS A 5 13.39 25.70 11.01
C LYS A 5 14.65 25.01 10.51
N VAL A 6 15.71 25.05 11.32
CA VAL A 6 16.98 24.39 10.99
C VAL A 6 16.72 22.89 11.01
N LEU A 7 16.98 22.22 9.89
CA LEU A 7 16.88 20.77 9.81
C LEU A 7 17.98 20.18 10.70
N THR A 8 17.63 19.33 11.65
CA THR A 8 18.56 18.70 12.58
C THR A 8 18.34 17.19 12.59
N ALA A 9 19.39 16.43 12.91
CA ALA A 9 19.30 14.99 13.07
C ALA A 9 18.34 14.64 14.21
N ASP A 10 17.46 13.68 13.97
CA ASP A 10 16.62 13.12 15.02
C ASP A 10 17.51 12.36 15.99
N LYS A 11 17.67 12.93 17.19
CA LYS A 11 18.59 12.40 18.20
C LYS A 11 18.17 11.03 18.70
N ASP A 12 16.86 10.80 18.86
CA ASP A 12 16.36 9.54 19.40
C ASP A 12 16.46 8.43 18.35
N LEU A 13 16.21 8.74 17.08
CA LEU A 13 16.45 7.82 15.96
C LEU A 13 17.93 7.44 15.86
N PHE A 14 18.81 8.45 15.79
CA PHE A 14 20.23 8.23 15.62
C PHE A 14 20.81 7.40 16.77
N LEU A 15 20.50 7.75 18.02
CA LEU A 15 21.03 7.03 19.18
C LEU A 15 20.50 5.60 19.25
N ARG A 16 19.23 5.35 18.91
CA ARG A 16 18.64 4.00 18.91
C ARG A 16 19.34 3.10 17.88
N HIS A 17 19.50 3.58 16.65
CA HIS A 17 20.13 2.81 15.58
C HIS A 17 21.63 2.67 15.77
N ALA A 18 22.32 3.73 16.23
CA ALA A 18 23.71 3.63 16.62
C ALA A 18 23.90 2.62 17.77
N THR A 19 23.05 2.64 18.80
CA THR A 19 23.11 1.65 19.90
C THR A 19 22.99 0.23 19.34
N SER A 20 21.98 -0.05 18.52
CA SER A 20 21.79 -1.35 17.88
C SER A 20 23.01 -1.78 17.05
N LEU A 21 23.56 -0.87 16.24
CA LEU A 21 24.76 -1.12 15.45
C LEU A 21 25.97 -1.48 16.33
N TYR A 22 26.24 -0.69 17.38
CA TYR A 22 27.38 -0.94 18.27
C TYR A 22 27.21 -2.20 19.10
N GLU A 23 25.99 -2.58 19.50
CA GLU A 23 25.73 -3.85 20.19
C GLU A 23 26.03 -5.05 19.27
N ILE A 24 25.51 -5.05 18.04
CA ILE A 24 25.78 -6.10 17.05
C ILE A 24 27.27 -6.16 16.75
N TRP A 25 27.91 -5.00 16.59
CA TRP A 25 29.33 -4.89 16.25
C TRP A 25 30.24 -5.33 17.40
N ASN A 26 29.95 -4.93 18.64
CA ASN A 26 30.72 -5.34 19.82
C ASN A 26 30.56 -6.84 20.13
N ALA A 27 29.41 -7.42 19.77
CA ALA A 27 29.21 -8.88 19.84
C ALA A 27 29.93 -9.65 18.73
N GLY A 28 30.58 -8.98 17.76
CA GLY A 28 31.23 -9.62 16.62
C GLY A 28 30.25 -10.34 15.67
N SER A 29 28.96 -9.99 15.74
CA SER A 29 27.92 -10.71 15.00
C SER A 29 28.02 -10.46 13.49
N TYR A 30 27.66 -11.47 12.70
CA TYR A 30 27.62 -11.44 11.23
C TYR A 30 28.96 -11.07 10.55
N GLY A 31 30.09 -11.30 11.22
CA GLY A 31 31.42 -10.99 10.69
C GLY A 31 31.89 -9.56 10.95
N LEU A 32 31.12 -8.72 11.67
CA LEU A 32 31.57 -7.37 12.02
C LEU A 32 32.75 -7.35 13.01
N GLY A 33 33.07 -8.48 13.66
CA GLY A 33 34.22 -8.60 14.54
C GLY A 33 35.57 -8.47 13.82
N ASP A 34 35.60 -8.59 12.50
CA ASP A 34 36.84 -8.56 11.70
C ASP A 34 37.36 -7.13 11.42
N VAL A 35 36.61 -6.10 11.84
CA VAL A 35 36.90 -4.68 11.61
C VAL A 35 36.66 -3.84 12.87
N GLU A 36 37.50 -2.82 13.06
CA GLU A 36 37.40 -1.86 14.17
C GLU A 36 36.98 -0.45 13.73
N GLY A 37 36.93 -0.22 12.42
CA GLY A 37 36.33 0.96 11.80
C GLY A 37 35.30 0.59 10.74
N LEU A 38 34.26 1.40 10.59
CA LEU A 38 33.28 1.33 9.50
C LEU A 38 33.26 2.67 8.76
N MET A 39 33.43 2.62 7.45
CA MET A 39 33.45 3.78 6.58
C MET A 39 32.25 3.74 5.63
N VAL A 40 31.40 4.76 5.69
CA VAL A 40 30.24 4.92 4.81
C VAL A 40 30.39 6.23 4.04
N MET A 41 30.52 6.11 2.72
CA MET A 41 30.62 7.25 1.79
C MET A 41 29.39 7.25 0.90
N VAL A 42 28.71 8.39 0.79
CA VAL A 42 27.67 8.60 -0.23
C VAL A 42 28.05 9.81 -1.04
N GLY A 43 28.30 9.61 -2.33
CA GLY A 43 28.62 10.68 -3.29
C GLY A 43 27.43 11.13 -4.10
N GLN A 44 27.57 12.29 -4.75
CA GLN A 44 26.65 12.68 -5.81
C GLN A 44 26.91 11.85 -7.08
N ASP A 45 25.89 11.23 -7.63
CA ASP A 45 25.98 10.48 -8.89
C ASP A 45 24.59 10.43 -9.56
N GLU A 46 24.47 11.01 -10.75
CA GLU A 46 23.22 11.07 -11.54
C GLU A 46 22.83 9.71 -12.15
N GLY A 47 23.79 8.79 -12.29
CA GLY A 47 23.58 7.41 -12.75
C GLY A 47 23.47 6.39 -11.62
N ALA A 48 23.49 6.82 -10.36
CA ALA A 48 23.55 5.93 -9.22
C ALA A 48 22.33 5.00 -9.19
N VAL A 49 22.60 3.73 -8.88
CA VAL A 49 21.54 2.76 -8.60
C VAL A 49 20.66 3.28 -7.46
N GLN A 50 19.35 3.09 -7.59
CA GLN A 50 18.35 3.54 -6.61
C GLN A 50 18.62 2.95 -5.22
N TYR A 51 19.08 1.70 -5.16
CA TYR A 51 19.41 0.99 -3.92
C TYR A 51 20.90 0.75 -3.84
N SER A 52 21.50 1.18 -2.73
CA SER A 52 22.88 0.90 -2.36
C SER A 52 22.98 0.78 -0.84
N LYS A 53 23.95 0.02 -0.32
CA LYS A 53 24.08 -0.18 1.13
C LYS A 53 24.46 1.10 1.88
N SER A 54 25.25 1.98 1.27
CA SER A 54 25.64 3.29 1.82
C SER A 54 24.46 4.24 1.94
N LYS A 55 23.60 4.32 0.90
CA LYS A 55 22.36 5.09 0.96
C LYS A 55 21.40 4.50 1.99
N ALA A 56 21.24 3.18 2.00
CA ALA A 56 20.40 2.48 2.98
C ALA A 56 20.87 2.72 4.41
N PHE A 57 22.18 2.72 4.66
CA PHE A 57 22.77 3.06 5.95
C PHE A 57 22.42 4.48 6.39
N GLN A 58 22.56 5.48 5.51
CA GLN A 58 22.20 6.86 5.85
C GLN A 58 20.70 7.01 6.11
N ILE A 59 19.85 6.40 5.29
CA ILE A 59 18.39 6.41 5.51
C ILE A 59 18.05 5.73 6.83
N TRP A 60 18.65 4.59 7.13
CA TRP A 60 18.40 3.89 8.39
C TRP A 60 18.82 4.76 9.56
N MET A 61 20.05 5.29 9.55
CA MET A 61 20.61 6.05 10.66
C MET A 61 19.99 7.45 10.83
N LEU A 62 19.55 8.09 9.75
CA LEU A 62 19.21 9.53 9.71
C LEU A 62 17.83 9.85 9.14
N ASN A 63 17.12 8.87 8.58
CA ASN A 63 15.90 9.03 7.80
C ASN A 63 16.04 9.99 6.59
N THR A 64 17.26 10.15 6.08
CA THR A 64 17.54 11.02 4.92
C THR A 64 18.85 10.63 4.24
N GLU A 65 18.98 10.97 2.96
CA GLU A 65 20.21 10.79 2.19
C GLU A 65 21.00 12.11 2.15
N LEU A 66 22.29 12.04 2.49
CA LEU A 66 23.22 13.16 2.48
C LEU A 66 24.34 12.87 1.47
N LEU A 67 24.21 13.45 0.27
CA LEU A 67 25.24 13.36 -0.78
C LEU A 67 26.57 14.00 -0.35
N ASP A 68 27.68 13.60 -0.96
CA ASP A 68 29.04 14.03 -0.64
C ASP A 68 29.30 14.12 0.88
N THR A 69 29.01 13.02 1.58
CA THR A 69 29.17 12.89 3.03
C THR A 69 29.93 11.60 3.35
N LEU A 70 30.95 11.74 4.18
CA LEU A 70 31.77 10.64 4.69
C LEU A 70 31.51 10.46 6.18
N MET A 71 31.00 9.29 6.56
CA MET A 71 30.79 8.91 7.95
C MET A 71 31.80 7.81 8.31
N LEU A 72 32.61 8.06 9.33
CA LEU A 72 33.55 7.10 9.91
C LEU A 72 33.10 6.76 11.32
N PHE A 73 32.86 5.48 11.58
CA PHE A 73 32.54 4.95 12.90
C PHE A 73 33.75 4.14 13.37
N THR A 74 34.24 4.39 14.58
CA THR A 74 35.27 3.60 15.25
C THR A 74 34.78 3.23 16.64
N LYS A 75 35.48 2.33 17.35
CA LYS A 75 35.13 2.02 18.75
C LYS A 75 35.27 3.22 19.70
N LYS A 76 35.96 4.30 19.28
CA LYS A 76 36.23 5.49 20.11
C LYS A 76 35.52 6.76 19.65
N GLY A 77 35.00 6.81 18.42
CA GLY A 77 34.33 8.01 17.90
C GLY A 77 33.55 7.78 16.62
N ILE A 78 32.56 8.65 16.40
CA ILE A 78 31.82 8.80 15.15
C ILE A 78 32.19 10.16 14.56
N TYR A 79 32.75 10.15 13.35
CA TYR A 79 33.21 11.35 12.66
C TYR A 79 32.42 11.52 11.37
N VAL A 80 31.80 12.70 11.18
CA VAL A 80 30.97 12.97 10.01
C VAL A 80 31.50 14.17 9.25
N LEU A 81 32.18 13.93 8.13
CA LEU A 81 32.68 14.98 7.24
C LEU A 81 31.64 15.29 6.17
N ALA A 82 31.12 16.52 6.20
CA ALA A 82 30.10 16.98 5.26
C ALA A 82 30.18 18.51 5.02
N SER A 83 29.48 19.01 4.01
CA SER A 83 29.39 20.46 3.77
C SER A 83 28.82 21.19 5.00
N ASN A 84 29.12 22.48 5.18
CA ASN A 84 28.79 23.21 6.42
C ASN A 84 27.36 22.97 6.93
N ARG A 85 26.37 23.14 6.06
CA ARG A 85 24.95 22.91 6.42
C ARG A 85 24.65 21.45 6.79
N LYS A 86 25.31 20.48 6.15
CA LYS A 86 25.15 19.05 6.44
C LYS A 86 25.92 18.63 7.70
N ALA A 87 27.06 19.25 8.00
CA ALA A 87 27.75 19.05 9.28
C ALA A 87 26.90 19.61 10.42
N ASP A 88 26.33 20.81 10.25
CA ASP A 88 25.46 21.44 11.26
C ASP A 88 24.19 20.64 11.57
N TYR A 89 23.72 19.82 10.62
CA TYR A 89 22.60 18.89 10.83
C TYR A 89 22.86 17.93 12.00
N PHE A 90 24.12 17.51 12.21
CA PHE A 90 24.51 16.60 13.29
C PHE A 90 24.77 17.30 14.62
N ASN A 91 24.60 18.62 14.73
CA ASN A 91 24.83 19.33 16.00
C ASN A 91 23.89 18.86 17.13
N SER A 92 22.70 18.34 16.81
CA SER A 92 21.77 17.78 17.81
C SER A 92 22.25 16.46 18.42
N VAL A 93 23.12 15.72 17.73
CA VAL A 93 23.68 14.43 18.17
C VAL A 93 25.15 14.52 18.56
N LYS A 94 25.79 15.68 18.38
CA LYS A 94 27.17 15.94 18.83
C LYS A 94 27.30 15.62 20.32
N SER A 95 28.35 14.90 20.66
CA SER A 95 28.69 14.54 22.03
C SER A 95 30.21 14.39 22.16
N ASP A 96 30.77 14.84 23.28
CA ASP A 96 32.18 14.65 23.62
C ASP A 96 32.40 13.41 24.51
N GLU A 97 31.32 12.77 24.96
CA GLU A 97 31.31 11.58 25.82
C GLU A 97 30.48 10.44 25.19
N PHE A 98 30.68 9.22 25.71
CA PHE A 98 29.85 8.07 25.36
C PHE A 98 28.40 8.25 25.83
N VAL A 99 27.45 7.86 24.99
CA VAL A 99 26.03 7.74 25.35
C VAL A 99 25.66 6.26 25.30
N GLY A 100 25.69 5.60 26.45
CA GLY A 100 25.58 4.14 26.52
C GLY A 100 26.77 3.48 25.82
N VAL A 101 26.51 2.63 24.82
CA VAL A 101 27.55 1.99 23.99
C VAL A 101 27.97 2.82 22.77
N VAL A 102 27.31 3.97 22.54
CA VAL A 102 27.58 4.84 21.39
C VAL A 102 28.73 5.80 21.74
N PRO A 103 29.82 5.83 20.96
CA PRO A 103 30.95 6.73 21.23
C PRO A 103 30.65 8.19 20.88
N PRO A 104 31.52 9.14 21.29
CA PRO A 104 31.44 10.56 20.96
C PRO A 104 31.18 10.81 19.46
N VAL A 105 30.34 11.81 19.16
CA VAL A 105 29.96 12.17 17.79
C VAL A 105 30.53 13.54 17.46
N THR A 106 31.36 13.60 16.41
CA THR A 106 32.04 14.80 15.95
C THR A 106 31.67 15.12 14.50
N PRO A 107 30.80 16.12 14.26
CA PRO A 107 30.62 16.70 12.93
C PRO A 107 31.89 17.47 12.50
N ILE A 108 32.27 17.34 11.24
CA ILE A 108 33.44 17.99 10.64
C ILE A 108 32.98 18.75 9.39
N HIS A 109 33.23 20.06 9.37
CA HIS A 109 32.91 20.93 8.26
C HIS A 109 33.95 20.78 7.15
N ARG A 110 33.46 20.55 5.93
CA ARG A 110 34.32 20.50 4.75
C ARG A 110 35.02 21.83 4.48
N ASP A 111 36.29 21.75 4.09
CA ASP A 111 37.09 22.87 3.64
C ASP A 111 37.33 22.76 2.13
N LYS A 112 36.69 23.65 1.37
CA LYS A 112 36.83 23.66 -0.09
C LYS A 112 38.13 24.30 -0.57
N SER A 113 38.82 25.05 0.30
CA SER A 113 40.03 25.79 -0.09
C SER A 113 41.23 24.87 -0.30
N ASP A 114 41.34 23.80 0.51
CA ASP A 114 42.38 22.78 0.42
C ASP A 114 41.88 21.44 -0.14
N LYS A 115 40.63 21.42 -0.63
CA LYS A 115 39.93 20.19 -1.05
C LYS A 115 39.89 19.12 0.03
N ASP A 116 39.62 19.53 1.27
CA ASP A 116 39.50 18.66 2.43
C ASP A 116 40.79 17.90 2.80
N ALA A 117 41.96 18.31 2.29
CA ALA A 117 43.21 17.60 2.52
C ALA A 117 43.56 17.45 4.02
N ALA A 118 43.39 18.51 4.81
CA ALA A 118 43.61 18.45 6.26
C ALA A 118 42.56 17.57 6.97
N ASN A 119 41.30 17.64 6.54
CA ASN A 119 40.21 16.81 7.07
C ASN A 119 40.43 15.33 6.76
N PHE A 120 40.88 15.00 5.55
CA PHE A 120 41.22 13.62 5.16
C PHE A 120 42.39 13.09 5.95
N ALA A 121 43.45 13.88 6.15
CA ALA A 121 44.58 13.49 7.00
C ALA A 121 44.13 13.19 8.44
N LYS A 122 43.20 13.98 8.99
CA LYS A 122 42.62 13.75 10.32
C LYS A 122 41.83 12.44 10.39
N LEU A 123 40.96 12.17 9.41
CA LEU A 123 40.18 10.92 9.34
C LEU A 123 41.08 9.69 9.15
N LEU A 124 42.13 9.79 8.33
CA LEU A 124 43.14 8.74 8.18
C LEU A 124 43.91 8.49 9.48
N GLY A 125 44.16 9.54 10.27
CA GLY A 125 44.69 9.41 11.63
C GLY A 125 43.80 8.54 12.51
N TYR A 126 42.50 8.83 12.57
CA TYR A 126 41.54 8.00 13.31
C TYR A 126 41.47 6.56 12.78
N ILE A 127 41.51 6.36 11.47
CA ILE A 127 41.54 5.01 10.87
C ILE A 127 42.79 4.24 11.30
N LYS A 128 43.95 4.91 11.34
CA LYS A 128 45.21 4.30 11.75
C LYS A 128 45.21 3.96 13.25
N ASP A 129 44.80 4.91 14.09
CA ASP A 129 44.95 4.84 15.54
C ASP A 129 43.83 4.05 16.22
N ASP A 130 42.60 4.09 15.68
CA ASP A 130 41.41 3.48 16.28
C ASP A 130 40.86 2.29 15.49
N ALA A 131 41.30 2.08 14.24
CA ALA A 131 40.84 0.99 13.39
C ALA A 131 41.99 0.18 12.77
N HIS A 132 43.21 0.32 13.30
CA HIS A 132 44.40 -0.42 12.84
C HIS A 132 44.63 -0.37 11.32
N ASN A 133 44.34 0.78 10.70
CA ASN A 133 44.43 1.00 9.26
C ASN A 133 43.56 0.06 8.40
N LYS A 134 42.49 -0.51 8.99
CA LYS A 134 41.58 -1.46 8.36
C LYS A 134 40.12 -1.08 8.66
N VAL A 135 39.33 -0.86 7.61
CA VAL A 135 37.92 -0.45 7.74
C VAL A 135 36.97 -1.35 6.97
N GLY A 136 35.80 -1.58 7.54
CA GLY A 136 34.66 -2.11 6.82
C GLY A 136 34.08 -1.07 5.89
N TYR A 137 33.68 -1.48 4.68
CA TYR A 137 33.01 -0.63 3.69
C TYR A 137 32.03 -1.45 2.84
N PHE A 138 31.27 -0.78 1.97
CA PHE A 138 30.36 -1.43 1.03
C PHE A 138 31.01 -1.54 -0.35
N ALA A 139 31.50 -2.73 -0.71
CA ALA A 139 32.37 -2.90 -1.88
C ALA A 139 31.74 -2.59 -3.24
N LYS A 140 30.42 -2.75 -3.36
CA LYS A 140 29.68 -2.51 -4.61
C LYS A 140 29.20 -1.07 -4.79
N ASP A 141 29.33 -0.26 -3.75
CA ASP A 141 28.86 1.12 -3.75
C ASP A 141 29.99 2.02 -4.25
N VAL A 142 29.88 2.45 -5.49
CA VAL A 142 30.86 3.34 -6.14
C VAL A 142 30.14 4.62 -6.54
N PHE A 143 30.75 5.76 -6.25
CA PHE A 143 30.25 7.09 -6.59
C PHE A 143 31.35 7.88 -7.28
N ASP A 144 31.00 8.62 -8.33
CA ASP A 144 31.95 9.36 -9.19
C ASP A 144 31.89 10.88 -8.99
N SER A 145 31.79 11.32 -7.73
CA SER A 145 31.92 12.76 -7.41
C SER A 145 33.37 13.14 -7.15
N ASP A 146 33.74 14.39 -7.42
CA ASP A 146 35.07 14.93 -7.10
C ASP A 146 35.49 14.65 -5.65
N PHE A 147 34.55 14.81 -4.70
CA PHE A 147 34.78 14.53 -3.29
C PHE A 147 35.09 13.06 -3.02
N CYS A 148 34.34 12.14 -3.64
CA CYS A 148 34.59 10.70 -3.49
C CYS A 148 35.92 10.30 -4.11
N ASN A 149 36.23 10.81 -5.29
CA ASN A 149 37.48 10.54 -6.01
C ASN A 149 38.69 11.05 -5.22
N ASP A 150 38.61 12.23 -4.61
CA ASP A 150 39.70 12.77 -3.78
C ASP A 150 39.90 11.96 -2.49
N TRP A 151 38.82 11.53 -1.83
CA TRP A 151 38.92 10.61 -0.69
C TRP A 151 39.49 9.24 -1.07
N GLN A 152 39.09 8.67 -2.21
CA GLN A 152 39.62 7.38 -2.69
C GLN A 152 41.13 7.43 -2.91
N LYS A 153 41.65 8.54 -3.47
CA LYS A 153 43.10 8.76 -3.61
C LYS A 153 43.78 8.85 -2.25
N ALA A 154 43.24 9.65 -1.33
CA ALA A 154 43.79 9.84 0.01
C ALA A 154 43.79 8.53 0.84
N SER A 155 42.76 7.69 0.68
CA SER A 155 42.57 6.43 1.40
C SER A 155 43.12 5.19 0.69
N SER A 156 43.98 5.36 -0.32
CA SER A 156 44.54 4.25 -1.11
C SER A 156 45.39 3.25 -0.30
N GLY A 157 45.99 3.71 0.81
CA GLY A 157 46.77 2.88 1.73
C GLY A 157 45.97 2.22 2.86
N VAL A 158 44.64 2.41 2.91
CA VAL A 158 43.77 1.82 3.94
C VAL A 158 43.29 0.44 3.48
N GLU A 159 43.41 -0.57 4.34
CA GLU A 159 42.84 -1.89 4.09
C GLU A 159 41.31 -1.82 4.20
N LYS A 160 40.60 -2.40 3.22
CA LYS A 160 39.14 -2.33 3.11
C LYS A 160 38.55 -3.74 3.08
N VAL A 161 37.56 -3.99 3.96
CA VAL A 161 36.83 -5.26 4.05
C VAL A 161 35.36 -5.03 3.70
N ASP A 162 34.81 -5.83 2.79
CA ASP A 162 33.39 -5.73 2.46
C ASP A 162 32.53 -6.22 3.63
N VAL A 163 31.70 -5.35 4.19
CA VAL A 163 30.77 -5.66 5.28
C VAL A 163 29.31 -5.72 4.81
N SER A 164 29.07 -5.68 3.49
CA SER A 164 27.72 -5.65 2.92
C SER A 164 26.82 -6.79 3.40
N SER A 165 27.38 -8.00 3.59
CA SER A 165 26.66 -9.17 4.10
C SER A 165 26.17 -9.00 5.54
N ALA A 166 26.97 -8.38 6.42
CA ALA A 166 26.57 -8.10 7.79
C ALA A 166 25.37 -7.16 7.85
N PHE A 167 25.37 -6.12 7.01
CA PHE A 167 24.32 -5.12 6.97
C PHE A 167 22.99 -5.62 6.41
N VAL A 168 22.97 -6.76 5.72
CA VAL A 168 21.72 -7.48 5.44
C VAL A 168 20.98 -7.82 6.74
N HIS A 169 21.69 -8.23 7.79
CA HIS A 169 21.09 -8.59 9.07
C HIS A 169 20.78 -7.37 9.94
N VAL A 170 21.62 -6.33 9.87
CA VAL A 170 21.39 -5.06 10.59
C VAL A 170 20.08 -4.42 10.15
N PHE A 171 19.81 -4.41 8.84
CA PHE A 171 18.58 -3.81 8.29
C PHE A 171 17.38 -4.76 8.29
N ALA A 172 17.55 -6.04 8.60
CA ALA A 172 16.50 -7.04 8.43
C ALA A 172 15.30 -6.81 9.36
N VAL A 173 15.57 -6.56 10.63
CA VAL A 173 14.56 -6.42 11.68
C VAL A 173 14.16 -4.96 11.81
N LYS A 174 12.87 -4.67 11.63
CA LYS A 174 12.31 -3.32 11.73
C LYS A 174 11.90 -3.01 13.16
N ASP A 175 12.20 -1.81 13.62
CA ASP A 175 11.65 -1.26 14.85
C ASP A 175 10.17 -0.85 14.68
N ASP A 176 9.50 -0.50 15.79
CA ASP A 176 8.08 -0.17 15.77
C ASP A 176 7.76 1.03 14.86
N SER A 177 8.67 2.02 14.78
CA SER A 177 8.49 3.19 13.93
C SER A 177 8.63 2.84 12.45
N GLU A 178 9.62 2.01 12.10
CA GLU A 178 9.83 1.48 10.77
C GLU A 178 8.66 0.59 10.31
N ILE A 179 8.09 -0.21 11.22
CA ILE A 179 6.92 -1.05 10.95
C ILE A 179 5.70 -0.19 10.58
N GLU A 180 5.45 0.92 11.28
CA GLU A 180 4.35 1.84 10.92
C GLU A 180 4.55 2.49 9.54
N VAL A 181 5.80 2.79 9.19
CA VAL A 181 6.13 3.27 7.84
C VAL A 181 5.90 2.17 6.80
N CYS A 182 6.27 0.92 7.09
CA CYS A 182 5.99 -0.23 6.22
C CYS A 182 4.47 -0.44 6.02
N ARG A 183 3.65 -0.33 7.08
CA ARG A 183 2.17 -0.40 6.97
C ARG A 183 1.61 0.72 6.08
N SER A 184 2.13 1.93 6.24
CA SER A 184 1.75 3.08 5.40
C SER A 184 2.17 2.88 3.95
N SER A 185 3.38 2.38 3.71
CA SER A 185 3.90 2.03 2.39
C SER A 185 3.05 0.94 1.71
N ALA A 186 2.69 -0.11 2.44
CA ALA A 186 1.81 -1.17 1.92
C ALA A 186 0.42 -0.63 1.54
N THR A 187 -0.11 0.33 2.32
CA THR A 187 -1.35 1.03 1.97
C THR A 187 -1.20 1.79 0.65
N ALA A 188 -0.06 2.47 0.43
CA ALA A 188 0.23 3.15 -0.83
C ALA A 188 0.29 2.17 -2.01
N THR A 189 0.93 1.01 -1.83
CA THR A 189 0.98 -0.08 -2.81
C THR A 189 -0.42 -0.61 -3.15
N VAL A 190 -1.29 -0.80 -2.16
CA VAL A 190 -2.68 -1.24 -2.38
C VAL A 190 -3.51 -0.19 -3.16
N ASN A 191 -3.32 1.10 -2.87
CA ASN A 191 -3.96 2.18 -3.60
C ASN A 191 -3.51 2.19 -5.07
N ALA A 192 -2.21 2.06 -5.30
CA ALA A 192 -1.61 1.97 -6.63
C ALA A 192 -2.13 0.77 -7.42
N TRP A 193 -2.25 -0.40 -6.79
CA TRP A 193 -2.88 -1.58 -7.39
C TRP A 193 -4.35 -1.32 -7.75
N SER A 194 -5.11 -0.68 -6.88
CA SER A 194 -6.52 -0.36 -7.15
C SER A 194 -6.67 0.55 -8.37
N TYR A 195 -5.76 1.52 -8.52
CA TYR A 195 -5.66 2.37 -9.70
C TYR A 195 -5.28 1.58 -10.97
N ALA A 196 -4.21 0.78 -10.90
CA ALA A 196 -3.75 -0.06 -12.00
C ALA A 196 -4.84 -1.04 -12.47
N ARG A 197 -5.51 -1.72 -11.54
CA ARG A 197 -6.63 -2.64 -11.82
C ARG A 197 -7.76 -1.94 -12.56
N LYS A 198 -8.12 -0.71 -12.16
CA LYS A 198 -9.13 0.08 -12.87
C LYS A 198 -8.69 0.36 -14.31
N LYS A 199 -7.43 0.69 -14.54
CA LYS A 199 -6.88 0.93 -15.89
C LYS A 199 -6.89 -0.31 -16.76
N PHE A 200 -6.55 -1.48 -16.21
CA PHE A 200 -6.64 -2.74 -16.94
C PHE A 200 -8.09 -3.05 -17.34
N ILE A 201 -9.05 -2.89 -16.42
CA ILE A 201 -10.48 -3.10 -16.72
C ILE A 201 -10.95 -2.13 -17.81
N GLU A 202 -10.62 -0.84 -17.70
CA GLU A 202 -10.97 0.15 -18.73
C GLU A 202 -10.34 -0.16 -20.09
N ALA A 203 -9.13 -0.72 -20.13
CA ALA A 203 -8.47 -1.12 -21.37
C ALA A 203 -9.13 -2.36 -21.99
N ILE A 204 -9.51 -3.34 -21.18
CA ILE A 204 -10.20 -4.56 -21.60
C ILE A 204 -11.60 -4.22 -22.14
N ASP A 205 -12.40 -3.47 -21.37
CA ASP A 205 -13.79 -3.13 -21.71
C ASP A 205 -13.90 -2.28 -22.99
N GLN A 206 -12.87 -1.48 -23.29
CA GLN A 206 -12.84 -0.58 -24.45
C GLN A 206 -11.94 -1.10 -25.57
N GLU A 207 -11.41 -2.32 -25.44
CA GLU A 207 -10.47 -2.95 -26.37
C GLU A 207 -9.31 -2.02 -26.79
N LYS A 208 -8.78 -1.24 -25.84
CA LYS A 208 -7.74 -0.24 -26.11
C LYS A 208 -6.40 -0.88 -26.44
N LYS A 209 -5.85 -0.54 -27.60
CA LYS A 209 -4.47 -0.88 -27.97
C LYS A 209 -3.48 0.00 -27.19
N VAL A 210 -2.99 -0.51 -26.06
CA VAL A 210 -2.00 0.17 -25.20
C VAL A 210 -0.76 -0.70 -25.06
N LYS A 211 0.44 -0.10 -25.08
CA LYS A 211 1.70 -0.79 -24.80
C LYS A 211 1.86 -1.06 -23.29
N HIS A 212 2.55 -2.13 -22.90
CA HIS A 212 2.87 -2.38 -21.48
C HIS A 212 3.65 -1.20 -20.88
N SER A 213 4.73 -0.76 -21.55
CA SER A 213 5.56 0.37 -21.14
C SER A 213 4.76 1.66 -20.90
N ARG A 214 3.83 2.00 -21.79
CA ARG A 214 2.99 3.20 -21.66
C ARG A 214 2.12 3.13 -20.42
N LEU A 215 1.50 1.99 -20.15
CA LEU A 215 0.64 1.81 -18.98
C LEU A 215 1.46 1.76 -17.68
N ALA A 216 2.65 1.16 -17.71
CA ALA A 216 3.59 1.16 -16.60
C ALA A 216 4.00 2.59 -16.22
N ASN A 217 4.42 3.40 -17.20
CA ASN A 217 4.78 4.80 -16.99
C ASN A 217 3.60 5.65 -16.51
N GLU A 218 2.37 5.36 -16.96
CA GLU A 218 1.18 6.06 -16.46
C GLU A 218 0.89 5.72 -14.99
N ILE A 219 1.08 4.46 -14.58
CA ILE A 219 0.92 4.02 -13.18
C ILE A 219 2.03 4.61 -12.32
N ASP A 220 3.27 4.60 -12.81
CA ASP A 220 4.45 5.15 -12.15
C ASP A 220 4.26 6.64 -11.82
N ALA A 221 3.88 7.44 -12.81
CA ALA A 221 3.64 8.87 -12.65
C ALA A 221 2.53 9.22 -11.65
N GLU A 222 1.60 8.28 -11.41
CA GLU A 222 0.45 8.47 -10.53
C GLU A 222 0.63 7.81 -9.16
N ILE A 223 1.68 7.00 -8.96
CA ILE A 223 1.85 6.19 -7.74
C ILE A 223 1.92 7.06 -6.48
N GLY A 224 2.56 8.23 -6.56
CA GLY A 224 2.69 9.19 -5.47
C GLY A 224 1.67 10.33 -5.52
N SER A 225 0.74 10.34 -6.46
CA SER A 225 -0.13 11.49 -6.69
C SER A 225 -1.28 11.57 -5.67
N LEU A 226 -1.79 12.78 -5.43
CA LEU A 226 -3.00 13.00 -4.62
C LEU A 226 -4.22 12.24 -5.17
N LYS A 227 -4.27 12.00 -6.48
CA LYS A 227 -5.37 11.28 -7.14
C LYS A 227 -5.40 9.81 -6.73
N VAL A 228 -4.25 9.16 -6.59
CA VAL A 228 -4.16 7.76 -6.17
C VAL A 228 -4.10 7.62 -4.65
N GLN A 229 -3.32 8.48 -4.00
CA GLN A 229 -2.96 8.32 -2.58
C GLN A 229 -3.80 9.17 -1.62
N GLY A 230 -4.59 10.11 -2.13
CA GLY A 230 -5.46 10.96 -1.31
C GLY A 230 -4.68 11.74 -0.25
N GLN A 231 -5.05 11.56 1.02
CA GLN A 231 -4.41 12.28 2.13
C GLN A 231 -2.96 11.86 2.37
N LEU A 232 -2.58 10.63 1.98
CA LEU A 232 -1.23 10.10 2.23
C LEU A 232 -0.17 10.93 1.49
N ALA A 233 -0.41 11.29 0.24
CA ALA A 233 0.49 12.12 -0.58
C ALA A 233 0.59 13.59 -0.14
N LYS A 234 -0.19 14.08 0.83
CA LYS A 234 -0.04 15.46 1.33
C LYS A 234 1.14 15.62 2.30
N ASN A 235 1.42 14.56 3.05
CA ASN A 235 2.34 14.61 4.19
C ASN A 235 3.46 13.58 4.09
N LYS A 236 3.46 12.77 3.02
CA LYS A 236 4.42 11.69 2.82
C LYS A 236 4.99 11.73 1.42
N THR A 237 6.28 11.44 1.34
CA THR A 237 6.98 11.20 0.08
C THR A 237 6.72 9.76 -0.34
N ILE A 238 6.21 9.59 -1.56
CA ILE A 238 5.82 8.28 -2.12
C ILE A 238 6.37 8.21 -3.53
N GLU A 239 7.21 7.22 -3.76
CA GLU A 239 7.84 6.91 -5.03
C GLU A 239 7.54 5.46 -5.42
N THR A 240 7.98 5.05 -6.61
CA THR A 240 7.98 3.63 -6.95
C THR A 240 9.22 2.93 -6.39
N CYS A 241 9.08 1.64 -6.08
CA CYS A 241 10.24 0.79 -5.79
C CYS A 241 11.06 0.51 -7.04
N TYR A 242 10.39 0.40 -8.18
CA TYR A 242 10.92 0.16 -9.53
C TYR A 242 9.78 0.47 -10.52
N ASN A 243 10.08 0.75 -11.79
CA ASN A 243 9.02 1.02 -12.77
C ASN A 243 8.06 -0.19 -12.86
N PRO A 244 6.73 -0.02 -12.68
CA PRO A 244 5.77 -1.12 -12.68
C PRO A 244 5.98 -2.12 -13.82
N ILE A 245 5.99 -3.41 -13.49
CA ILE A 245 6.21 -4.51 -14.43
C ILE A 245 4.86 -5.03 -14.87
N ILE A 246 4.57 -4.94 -16.16
CA ILE A 246 3.33 -5.40 -16.79
C ILE A 246 3.70 -6.38 -17.90
N MET A 247 3.19 -7.60 -17.81
CA MET A 247 3.49 -8.68 -18.74
C MET A 247 2.21 -9.36 -19.22
N SER A 248 2.14 -9.61 -20.52
CA SER A 248 1.07 -10.38 -21.15
C SER A 248 1.50 -10.91 -22.52
N GLY A 249 0.66 -11.73 -23.16
CA GLY A 249 0.83 -12.09 -24.59
C GLY A 249 2.04 -12.99 -24.86
N GLY A 250 2.26 -14.00 -24.02
CA GLY A 250 3.32 -14.99 -24.21
C GLY A 250 4.72 -14.54 -23.78
N SER A 251 4.88 -13.31 -23.32
CA SER A 251 6.17 -12.71 -22.96
C SER A 251 6.21 -12.43 -21.46
N TYR A 252 6.64 -13.42 -20.67
CA TYR A 252 6.69 -13.34 -19.21
C TYR A 252 8.10 -13.62 -18.69
N SER A 253 8.47 -12.94 -17.60
CA SER A 253 9.69 -13.18 -16.84
C SER A 253 9.45 -12.77 -15.40
N LEU A 254 9.62 -13.70 -14.46
CA LEU A 254 9.47 -13.43 -13.03
C LEU A 254 10.73 -12.82 -12.38
N LYS A 255 11.64 -12.28 -13.19
CA LYS A 255 12.83 -11.56 -12.70
C LYS A 255 12.44 -10.13 -12.34
N TRP A 256 12.86 -9.66 -11.16
CA TRP A 256 12.64 -8.29 -10.71
C TRP A 256 13.37 -7.21 -11.53
N SER A 257 14.35 -7.60 -12.35
CA SER A 257 15.04 -6.73 -13.29
C SER A 257 14.33 -6.66 -14.66
N THR A 258 13.16 -7.26 -14.81
CA THR A 258 12.39 -7.22 -16.05
C THR A 258 11.73 -5.85 -16.20
N GLU A 259 11.75 -5.32 -17.42
CA GLU A 259 11.07 -4.09 -17.77
C GLU A 259 9.77 -4.38 -18.55
N SER A 260 8.80 -3.48 -18.40
CA SER A 260 7.58 -3.49 -19.20
C SER A 260 7.89 -3.25 -20.67
N SER A 261 7.68 -4.26 -21.51
CA SER A 261 8.03 -4.19 -22.94
C SER A 261 7.17 -3.18 -23.73
N ASP A 262 7.64 -2.83 -24.92
CA ASP A 262 6.88 -1.98 -25.85
C ASP A 262 5.79 -2.73 -26.67
N LYS A 263 5.54 -4.01 -26.38
CA LYS A 263 4.46 -4.81 -26.97
C LYS A 263 3.09 -4.34 -26.47
N LEU A 264 2.06 -4.57 -27.29
CA LEU A 264 0.67 -4.30 -26.93
C LEU A 264 0.19 -5.25 -25.82
N LEU A 265 -0.65 -4.72 -24.93
CA LEU A 265 -1.33 -5.47 -23.89
C LEU A 265 -2.25 -6.52 -24.54
N HIS A 266 -2.02 -7.78 -24.20
CA HIS A 266 -2.89 -8.90 -24.49
C HIS A 266 -3.75 -9.19 -23.26
N TYR A 267 -5.04 -9.44 -23.46
CA TYR A 267 -5.98 -9.51 -22.35
C TYR A 267 -6.09 -10.89 -21.70
N GLY A 268 -5.56 -11.96 -22.31
CA GLY A 268 -5.74 -13.33 -21.83
C GLY A 268 -5.24 -13.51 -20.40
N VAL A 269 -3.95 -13.25 -20.15
CA VAL A 269 -3.36 -13.26 -18.82
C VAL A 269 -2.45 -12.03 -18.69
N ILE A 270 -2.69 -11.22 -17.66
CA ILE A 270 -1.92 -10.02 -17.36
C ILE A 270 -1.31 -10.19 -15.98
N VAL A 271 0.02 -10.27 -15.92
CA VAL A 271 0.77 -10.26 -14.66
C VAL A 271 1.29 -8.85 -14.41
N THR A 272 0.94 -8.29 -13.27
CA THR A 272 1.37 -6.95 -12.88
C THR A 272 2.08 -7.01 -11.54
N SER A 273 3.29 -6.46 -11.48
CA SER A 273 4.04 -6.25 -10.25
C SER A 273 4.34 -4.77 -10.08
N LEU A 274 4.00 -4.23 -8.91
CA LEU A 274 4.26 -2.84 -8.55
C LEU A 274 4.49 -2.73 -7.04
N GLY A 275 5.22 -1.71 -6.63
CA GLY A 275 5.52 -1.45 -5.22
C GLY A 275 5.73 0.01 -4.95
N ALA A 276 5.13 0.53 -3.89
CA ALA A 276 5.38 1.88 -3.41
C ALA A 276 6.57 1.89 -2.45
N ARG A 277 7.39 2.95 -2.55
CA ARG A 277 8.44 3.31 -1.62
C ARG A 277 7.98 4.58 -0.90
N LEU A 278 7.46 4.43 0.32
CA LEU A 278 6.97 5.54 1.14
C LEU A 278 7.99 5.83 2.23
N GLU A 279 8.43 7.10 2.33
CA GLU A 279 9.49 7.51 3.27
C GLU A 279 10.70 6.56 3.23
N ASN A 280 11.10 6.16 2.01
CA ASN A 280 12.18 5.22 1.73
C ASN A 280 11.93 3.72 2.02
N TYR A 281 10.79 3.32 2.59
CA TYR A 281 10.50 1.89 2.84
C TYR A 281 9.68 1.27 1.72
N CYS A 282 10.22 0.20 1.15
CA CYS A 282 9.67 -0.55 0.03
C CYS A 282 8.62 -1.58 0.48
N THR A 283 7.52 -1.62 -0.26
CA THR A 283 6.53 -2.71 -0.21
C THR A 283 6.15 -3.11 -1.63
N ASN A 284 5.71 -4.36 -1.81
CA ASN A 284 5.43 -4.89 -3.14
C ASN A 284 4.13 -5.70 -3.20
N LEU A 285 3.52 -5.68 -4.38
CA LEU A 285 2.39 -6.49 -4.74
C LEU A 285 2.54 -7.01 -6.18
N THR A 286 2.36 -8.31 -6.36
CA THR A 286 2.15 -8.92 -7.68
C THR A 286 0.76 -9.52 -7.74
N ARG A 287 0.03 -9.26 -8.82
CA ARG A 287 -1.29 -9.83 -9.08
C ARG A 287 -1.39 -10.26 -10.53
N THR A 288 -2.12 -11.34 -10.75
CA THR A 288 -2.48 -11.82 -12.08
C THR A 288 -3.97 -11.54 -12.32
N LEU A 289 -4.30 -10.96 -13.47
CA LEU A 289 -5.65 -10.89 -14.02
C LEU A 289 -5.76 -11.89 -15.18
N MET A 290 -6.83 -12.67 -15.21
CA MET A 290 -7.07 -13.70 -16.24
C MET A 290 -8.43 -13.48 -16.86
N VAL A 291 -8.48 -13.29 -18.18
CA VAL A 291 -9.72 -13.12 -18.94
C VAL A 291 -10.13 -14.45 -19.54
N GLU A 292 -11.34 -14.92 -19.20
CA GLU A 292 -11.90 -16.20 -19.64
C GLU A 292 -10.92 -17.40 -19.52
N PRO A 293 -10.25 -17.61 -18.37
CA PRO A 293 -9.26 -18.68 -18.24
C PRO A 293 -9.85 -20.08 -18.45
N SER A 294 -8.98 -21.03 -18.83
CA SER A 294 -9.30 -22.46 -18.75
C SER A 294 -9.37 -22.92 -17.28
N LYS A 295 -10.08 -24.01 -17.02
CA LYS A 295 -10.14 -24.62 -15.67
C LYS A 295 -8.75 -24.95 -15.13
N SER A 296 -7.85 -25.43 -15.98
CA SER A 296 -6.46 -25.71 -15.63
C SER A 296 -5.69 -24.49 -15.13
N LEU A 297 -5.95 -23.30 -15.66
CA LEU A 297 -5.33 -22.07 -15.17
C LEU A 297 -5.91 -21.63 -13.83
N GLU A 298 -7.22 -21.80 -13.64
CA GLU A 298 -7.87 -21.53 -12.35
C GLU A 298 -7.32 -22.46 -11.26
N GLU A 299 -7.17 -23.74 -11.56
CA GLU A 299 -6.55 -24.74 -10.67
C GLU A 299 -5.10 -24.37 -10.33
N ALA A 300 -4.28 -24.02 -11.34
CA ALA A 300 -2.90 -23.59 -11.11
C ALA A 300 -2.81 -22.32 -10.23
N TYR A 301 -3.77 -21.39 -10.38
CA TYR A 301 -3.85 -20.19 -9.55
C TYR A 301 -4.25 -20.49 -8.11
N GLU A 302 -5.20 -21.41 -7.88
CA GLU A 302 -5.52 -21.92 -6.54
C GLU A 302 -4.31 -22.63 -5.91
N GLY A 303 -3.51 -23.33 -6.71
CA GLY A 303 -2.20 -23.87 -6.30
C GLY A 303 -1.27 -22.78 -5.77
N LEU A 304 -1.14 -21.66 -6.48
CA LEU A 304 -0.34 -20.52 -6.01
C LEU A 304 -0.85 -19.91 -4.71
N LEU A 305 -2.17 -19.80 -4.55
CA LEU A 305 -2.75 -19.31 -3.30
C LEU A 305 -2.43 -20.23 -2.12
N ALA A 306 -2.51 -21.54 -2.32
CA ALA A 306 -2.13 -22.53 -1.31
C ALA A 306 -0.63 -22.44 -0.97
N THR A 307 0.24 -22.30 -1.98
CA THR A 307 1.68 -22.11 -1.78
C THR A 307 1.99 -20.87 -0.95
N GLN A 308 1.40 -19.72 -1.31
CA GLN A 308 1.63 -18.48 -0.58
C GLN A 308 1.15 -18.59 0.87
N ALA A 309 -0.03 -19.17 1.11
CA ALA A 309 -0.55 -19.39 2.45
C ALA A 309 0.41 -20.28 3.28
N ALA A 310 0.89 -21.38 2.72
CA ALA A 310 1.84 -22.27 3.40
C ALA A 310 3.18 -21.59 3.70
N VAL A 311 3.70 -20.77 2.77
CA VAL A 311 4.93 -19.99 3.00
C VAL A 311 4.72 -18.96 4.12
N ILE A 312 3.62 -18.21 4.10
CA ILE A 312 3.29 -17.23 5.14
C ILE A 312 3.14 -17.90 6.50
N GLU A 313 2.51 -19.08 6.56
CA GLU A 313 2.36 -19.85 7.78
C GLU A 313 3.69 -20.42 8.29
N ALA A 314 4.58 -20.85 7.38
CA ALA A 314 5.88 -21.40 7.74
C ALA A 314 6.89 -20.33 8.20
N LEU A 315 6.71 -19.06 7.82
CA LEU A 315 7.52 -17.92 8.25
C LEU A 315 7.32 -17.61 9.75
N LYS A 316 7.78 -18.50 10.62
CA LYS A 316 7.74 -18.37 12.08
C LYS A 316 9.13 -18.04 12.61
N PRO A 317 9.24 -17.31 13.75
CA PRO A 317 10.52 -17.10 14.41
C PRO A 317 11.33 -18.40 14.54
N ASP A 318 12.64 -18.29 14.30
CA ASP A 318 13.63 -19.38 14.31
C ASP A 318 13.53 -20.43 13.19
N ALA A 319 12.50 -20.40 12.35
CA ALA A 319 12.45 -21.25 11.15
C ALA A 319 13.55 -20.87 10.15
N LYS A 320 14.20 -21.88 9.54
CA LYS A 320 15.15 -21.64 8.45
C LYS A 320 14.42 -21.31 7.15
N LEU A 321 14.93 -20.35 6.38
CA LEU A 321 14.31 -19.95 5.10
C LEU A 321 14.26 -21.09 4.06
N CYS A 322 15.19 -22.05 4.11
CA CYS A 322 15.14 -23.27 3.29
C CYS A 322 13.97 -24.19 3.64
N ASP A 323 13.61 -24.28 4.93
CA ASP A 323 12.48 -25.12 5.39
C ASP A 323 11.14 -24.47 5.02
N VAL A 324 11.07 -23.14 5.13
CA VAL A 324 9.94 -22.33 4.63
C VAL A 324 9.75 -22.54 3.12
N TYR A 325 10.86 -22.53 2.37
CA TYR A 325 10.83 -22.83 0.93
C TYR A 325 10.30 -24.25 0.67
N ALA A 326 10.81 -25.25 1.40
CA ALA A 326 10.36 -26.64 1.24
C ALA A 326 8.85 -26.80 1.53
N ALA A 327 8.32 -26.09 2.53
CA ALA A 327 6.89 -26.08 2.84
C ALA A 327 6.04 -25.54 1.68
N GLY A 328 6.46 -24.43 1.04
CA GLY A 328 5.79 -23.88 -0.13
C GLY A 328 5.79 -24.84 -1.33
N VAL A 329 6.93 -25.48 -1.62
CA VAL A 329 7.03 -26.48 -2.70
C VAL A 329 6.13 -27.68 -2.43
N LYS A 330 6.10 -28.17 -1.18
CA LYS A 330 5.24 -29.27 -0.76
C LYS A 330 3.77 -28.93 -0.97
N ALA A 331 3.32 -27.77 -0.47
CA ALA A 331 1.94 -27.31 -0.60
C ALA A 331 1.49 -27.22 -2.07
N PHE A 332 2.36 -26.69 -2.95
CA PHE A 332 2.04 -26.63 -4.38
C PHE A 332 1.87 -28.02 -5.00
N ARG A 333 2.80 -28.95 -4.72
CA ARG A 333 2.78 -30.32 -5.25
C ARG A 333 1.53 -31.09 -4.82
N GLU A 334 1.11 -30.92 -3.57
CA GLU A 334 -0.09 -31.56 -3.04
C GLU A 334 -1.37 -30.98 -3.65
N LYS A 335 -1.40 -29.67 -3.89
CA LYS A 335 -2.58 -28.98 -4.45
C LYS A 335 -2.72 -29.12 -5.97
N CYS A 336 -1.60 -29.10 -6.69
CA CYS A 336 -1.54 -29.06 -8.15
C CYS A 336 -0.41 -29.95 -8.71
N PRO A 337 -0.51 -31.29 -8.57
CA PRO A 337 0.54 -32.22 -8.97
C PRO A 337 0.89 -32.12 -10.46
N ASP A 338 -0.10 -31.93 -11.33
CA ASP A 338 0.07 -31.85 -12.79
C ASP A 338 0.91 -30.64 -13.26
N PHE A 339 1.07 -29.63 -12.41
CA PHE A 339 1.85 -28.43 -12.69
C PHE A 339 3.09 -28.30 -11.80
N ALA A 340 3.39 -29.30 -10.95
CA ALA A 340 4.49 -29.26 -9.99
C ALA A 340 5.84 -28.88 -10.61
N ASP A 341 6.08 -29.32 -11.84
CA ASP A 341 7.34 -29.10 -12.55
C ASP A 341 7.50 -27.65 -13.02
N LYS A 342 6.37 -26.96 -13.18
CA LYS A 342 6.21 -25.60 -13.70
C LYS A 342 6.27 -24.52 -12.63
N LEU A 343 6.26 -24.90 -11.36
CA LEU A 343 6.46 -23.98 -10.24
C LEU A 343 7.80 -23.24 -10.40
N TYR A 344 7.81 -21.93 -10.22
CA TYR A 344 9.03 -21.14 -10.24
C TYR A 344 9.91 -21.49 -9.02
N LYS A 345 10.99 -22.23 -9.25
CA LYS A 345 11.78 -22.87 -8.16
C LYS A 345 12.89 -22.00 -7.59
N LYS A 346 13.09 -20.77 -8.07
CA LYS A 346 14.25 -19.96 -7.66
C LYS A 346 14.16 -19.54 -6.18
N ASP A 347 13.04 -18.92 -5.82
CA ASP A 347 12.76 -18.42 -4.48
C ASP A 347 11.25 -18.12 -4.33
N PHE A 348 10.78 -18.02 -3.09
CA PHE A 348 9.43 -17.53 -2.77
C PHE A 348 9.46 -16.09 -2.21
N GLY A 349 10.46 -15.31 -2.61
CA GLY A 349 10.63 -13.93 -2.18
C GLY A 349 11.76 -13.73 -1.16
N PHE A 350 11.72 -12.60 -0.46
CA PHE A 350 12.87 -12.08 0.30
C PHE A 350 12.48 -10.99 1.31
N VAL A 351 13.39 -10.69 2.24
CA VAL A 351 13.25 -9.55 3.15
C VAL A 351 13.34 -8.23 2.37
N THR A 352 12.47 -7.29 2.72
CA THR A 352 12.39 -5.92 2.19
C THR A 352 12.50 -4.90 3.33
N GLY A 353 12.74 -3.64 2.98
CA GLY A 353 12.82 -2.54 3.92
C GLY A 353 13.18 -1.27 3.19
N ILE A 354 14.26 -0.62 3.61
CA ILE A 354 14.85 0.51 2.89
C ILE A 354 15.35 0.06 1.51
N GLU A 355 15.98 -1.10 1.46
CA GLU A 355 16.27 -1.79 0.21
C GLU A 355 15.07 -2.60 -0.23
N PHE A 356 14.79 -2.56 -1.53
CA PHE A 356 13.74 -3.37 -2.11
C PHE A 356 13.98 -4.86 -1.86
N ARG A 357 15.23 -5.32 -1.97
CA ARG A 357 15.60 -6.73 -1.84
C ARG A 357 16.87 -6.90 -1.02
N GLU A 358 16.74 -7.59 0.11
CA GLU A 358 17.87 -8.10 0.87
C GLU A 358 18.35 -9.44 0.31
N GLY A 359 19.43 -9.40 -0.50
CA GLY A 359 19.91 -10.56 -1.25
C GLY A 359 20.33 -11.78 -0.40
N GLY A 360 20.77 -11.55 0.84
CA GLY A 360 21.16 -12.61 1.77
C GLY A 360 19.99 -13.29 2.49
N LEU A 361 18.80 -12.68 2.50
CA LEU A 361 17.61 -13.14 3.22
C LEU A 361 16.48 -13.48 2.25
N THR A 362 16.69 -14.54 1.47
CA THR A 362 15.76 -15.02 0.44
C THR A 362 15.12 -16.34 0.86
N ILE A 363 13.81 -16.51 0.62
CA ILE A 363 13.11 -17.79 0.85
C ILE A 363 13.49 -18.73 -0.29
N SER A 364 14.62 -19.44 -0.14
CA SER A 364 15.23 -20.24 -1.20
C SER A 364 15.79 -21.57 -0.68
N PRO A 365 16.02 -22.58 -1.55
CA PRO A 365 16.39 -23.93 -1.11
C PRO A 365 17.68 -24.02 -0.30
N LYS A 366 18.57 -23.03 -0.40
CA LYS A 366 19.92 -23.05 0.18
C LYS A 366 20.11 -22.01 1.30
N CYS A 367 19.09 -21.22 1.61
CA CYS A 367 19.21 -20.16 2.61
C CYS A 367 18.95 -20.73 4.01
N GLU A 368 20.01 -20.85 4.81
CA GLU A 368 19.92 -21.37 6.18
C GLU A 368 19.61 -20.30 7.23
N GLU A 369 19.44 -19.05 6.80
CA GLU A 369 19.12 -17.94 7.69
C GLU A 369 17.79 -18.15 8.40
N LYS A 370 17.74 -17.69 9.65
CA LYS A 370 16.57 -17.84 10.51
C LYS A 370 15.68 -16.60 10.45
N VAL A 371 14.38 -16.85 10.39
CA VAL A 371 13.34 -15.83 10.48
C VAL A 371 13.34 -15.20 11.87
N LYS A 372 13.22 -13.87 11.94
CA LYS A 372 13.10 -13.12 13.20
C LYS A 372 11.83 -12.29 13.23
N PRO A 373 11.23 -12.07 14.42
CA PRO A 373 10.14 -11.10 14.59
C PRO A 373 10.56 -9.71 14.08
N GLY A 374 9.63 -8.96 13.49
CA GLY A 374 9.89 -7.62 12.96
C GLY A 374 10.55 -7.62 11.57
N MET A 375 10.93 -8.77 11.00
CA MET A 375 11.26 -8.85 9.58
C MET A 375 10.03 -8.60 8.71
N VAL A 376 10.23 -7.97 7.57
CA VAL A 376 9.18 -7.74 6.55
C VAL A 376 9.61 -8.45 5.27
N PHE A 377 8.78 -9.37 4.77
CA PHE A 377 9.04 -10.13 3.56
C PHE A 377 8.13 -9.69 2.42
N ILE A 378 8.66 -9.66 1.21
CA ILE A 378 7.85 -9.83 0.01
C ILE A 378 7.76 -11.33 -0.21
N VAL A 379 6.58 -11.92 -0.01
CA VAL A 379 6.32 -13.34 -0.25
C VAL A 379 5.71 -13.47 -1.64
N SER A 380 6.44 -14.09 -2.58
CA SER A 380 6.03 -14.25 -3.97
C SER A 380 6.00 -15.71 -4.41
N ALA A 381 5.09 -16.06 -5.31
CA ALA A 381 5.06 -17.37 -5.96
C ALA A 381 4.59 -17.23 -7.41
N GLY A 382 5.08 -18.10 -8.29
CA GLY A 382 4.72 -18.09 -9.70
C GLY A 382 4.79 -19.47 -10.35
N VAL A 383 4.05 -19.65 -11.43
CA VAL A 383 4.03 -20.86 -12.26
C VAL A 383 4.22 -20.43 -13.71
N GLU A 384 5.24 -20.98 -14.36
CA GLU A 384 5.67 -20.62 -15.71
C GLU A 384 5.25 -21.70 -16.73
N GLY A 385 5.17 -21.34 -18.02
CA GLY A 385 4.94 -22.33 -19.08
C GLY A 385 3.58 -23.03 -19.03
N LEU A 386 2.54 -22.38 -18.51
CA LEU A 386 1.18 -22.89 -18.55
C LEU A 386 0.58 -22.73 -19.96
N THR A 387 -0.32 -23.63 -20.34
CA THR A 387 -1.01 -23.55 -21.63
C THR A 387 -2.47 -23.19 -21.42
N ASN A 388 -2.89 -22.03 -21.91
CA ASN A 388 -4.29 -21.62 -21.96
C ASN A 388 -4.97 -22.25 -23.18
N THR A 389 -5.73 -23.32 -22.97
CA THR A 389 -6.45 -24.01 -24.05
C THR A 389 -7.61 -23.20 -24.63
N LYS A 390 -8.06 -22.15 -23.94
CA LYS A 390 -9.11 -21.23 -24.41
C LYS A 390 -8.57 -20.00 -25.16
N ALA A 391 -7.26 -19.92 -25.39
CA ALA A 391 -6.66 -18.80 -26.10
C ALA A 391 -7.21 -18.71 -27.55
N LYS A 392 -7.60 -17.49 -27.95
CA LYS A 392 -8.12 -17.19 -29.30
C LYS A 392 -7.01 -16.95 -30.34
N ASP A 393 -5.78 -16.79 -29.87
CA ASP A 393 -4.59 -16.52 -30.67
C ASP A 393 -3.34 -17.19 -30.05
N ASP A 394 -2.22 -17.19 -30.78
CA ASP A 394 -0.97 -17.79 -30.30
C ASP A 394 -0.35 -17.05 -29.11
N ALA A 395 -0.54 -15.73 -29.03
CA ALA A 395 -0.01 -14.90 -27.95
C ALA A 395 -0.65 -15.25 -26.59
N GLY A 396 -1.89 -15.71 -26.59
CA GLY A 396 -2.60 -16.14 -25.39
C GLY A 396 -2.31 -17.56 -24.94
N LYS A 397 -1.64 -18.39 -25.75
CA LYS A 397 -1.47 -19.83 -25.47
C LYS A 397 -0.50 -20.10 -24.32
N ASN A 398 0.71 -19.55 -24.36
CA ASN A 398 1.69 -19.73 -23.30
C ASN A 398 1.55 -18.62 -22.27
N VAL A 399 1.33 -18.98 -21.01
CA VAL A 399 1.08 -18.01 -19.93
C VAL A 399 1.88 -18.32 -18.68
N THR A 400 2.18 -17.27 -17.94
CA THR A 400 2.74 -17.36 -16.58
C THR A 400 1.76 -16.68 -15.65
N ILE A 401 1.59 -17.24 -14.46
CA ILE A 401 0.79 -16.66 -13.39
C ILE A 401 1.69 -16.42 -12.18
N ALA A 402 1.47 -15.32 -11.48
CA ALA A 402 2.22 -14.98 -10.28
C ALA A 402 1.39 -14.14 -9.30
N LEU A 403 1.77 -14.22 -8.03
CA LEU A 403 1.22 -13.37 -6.99
C LEU A 403 2.29 -13.10 -5.92
N SER A 404 2.17 -11.95 -5.26
CA SER A 404 3.00 -11.63 -4.10
C SER A 404 2.26 -10.73 -3.12
N ASP A 405 2.66 -10.79 -1.86
CA ASP A 405 2.20 -9.87 -0.82
C ASP A 405 3.35 -9.45 0.08
N THR A 406 3.23 -8.28 0.70
CA THR A 406 4.16 -7.83 1.75
C THR A 406 3.64 -8.30 3.11
N VAL A 407 4.50 -8.96 3.88
CA VAL A 407 4.14 -9.69 5.11
C VAL A 407 5.08 -9.31 6.25
N LEU A 408 4.52 -8.87 7.37
CA LEU A 408 5.25 -8.60 8.60
C LEU A 408 5.24 -9.84 9.50
N ILE A 409 6.43 -10.24 9.96
CA ILE A 409 6.59 -11.36 10.88
C ILE A 409 6.29 -10.92 12.31
N LYS A 410 5.30 -11.58 12.92
CA LYS A 410 4.92 -11.31 14.30
C LYS A 410 5.77 -12.14 15.26
N LYS A 411 5.97 -11.62 16.47
CA LYS A 411 6.63 -12.37 17.57
C LYS A 411 5.78 -13.58 17.98
N GLU A 412 4.47 -13.38 18.06
CA GLU A 412 3.49 -14.39 18.43
C GLU A 412 2.24 -14.22 17.56
N GLY A 413 1.51 -15.32 17.33
CA GLY A 413 0.30 -15.35 16.52
C GLY A 413 0.56 -15.39 15.00
N PRO A 414 -0.50 -15.24 14.19
CA PRO A 414 -0.38 -15.24 12.74
C PRO A 414 0.34 -13.99 12.22
N ASN A 415 1.10 -14.16 11.15
CA ASN A 415 1.78 -13.05 10.47
C ASN A 415 0.77 -12.05 9.87
N GLU A 416 1.17 -10.79 9.79
CA GLU A 416 0.32 -9.72 9.27
C GLU A 416 0.59 -9.50 7.77
N VAL A 417 -0.40 -9.75 6.93
CA VAL A 417 -0.31 -9.48 5.49
C VAL A 417 -0.64 -8.01 5.26
N LEU A 418 0.38 -7.17 5.10
CA LEU A 418 0.23 -5.72 5.00
C LEU A 418 -0.58 -5.29 3.76
N THR A 419 -0.52 -6.09 2.70
CA THR A 419 -1.21 -5.83 1.42
C THR A 419 -2.54 -6.59 1.26
N GLU A 420 -3.10 -7.18 2.33
CA GLU A 420 -4.29 -8.06 2.27
C GLU A 420 -5.55 -7.38 1.72
N ARG A 421 -5.61 -6.05 1.73
CA ARG A 421 -6.70 -5.26 1.12
C ARG A 421 -6.75 -5.42 -0.40
N ALA A 422 -5.61 -5.66 -1.05
CA ALA A 422 -5.55 -6.02 -2.46
C ALA A 422 -5.88 -7.51 -2.63
N LYS A 423 -7.16 -7.87 -2.66
CA LYS A 423 -7.61 -9.28 -2.64
C LYS A 423 -6.97 -10.12 -3.75
N SER A 424 -6.37 -11.25 -3.37
CA SER A 424 -5.73 -12.25 -4.23
C SER A 424 -6.61 -13.44 -4.58
N ARG A 425 -7.82 -13.56 -4.01
CA ARG A 425 -8.70 -14.72 -4.25
C ARG A 425 -9.00 -14.87 -5.74
N LEU A 426 -9.18 -16.11 -6.22
CA LEU A 426 -9.44 -16.43 -7.63
C LEU A 426 -10.54 -15.54 -8.25
N LYS A 427 -11.67 -15.34 -7.56
CA LYS A 427 -12.78 -14.49 -8.03
C LYS A 427 -12.41 -13.03 -8.31
N ASN A 428 -11.34 -12.52 -7.70
CA ASN A 428 -10.86 -11.15 -7.88
C ASN A 428 -9.87 -11.04 -9.05
N SER A 429 -9.23 -12.15 -9.40
CA SER A 429 -8.27 -12.30 -10.49
C SER A 429 -8.91 -12.74 -11.81
N VAL A 430 -10.06 -13.39 -11.78
CA VAL A 430 -10.75 -13.84 -13.00
C VAL A 430 -11.74 -12.78 -13.50
N ILE A 431 -11.67 -12.49 -14.79
CA ILE A 431 -12.60 -11.65 -15.54
C ILE A 431 -13.34 -12.56 -16.52
N ARG A 432 -14.67 -12.57 -16.46
CA ARG A 432 -15.52 -13.32 -17.41
C ARG A 432 -16.48 -12.36 -18.08
N PHE A 433 -16.62 -12.47 -19.39
CA PHE A 433 -17.70 -11.81 -20.11
C PHE A 433 -18.97 -12.63 -19.90
N LYS A 434 -20.12 -11.96 -19.75
CA LYS A 434 -21.40 -12.66 -19.84
C LYS A 434 -21.68 -12.96 -21.31
N GLU A 435 -21.96 -14.23 -21.61
CA GLU A 435 -22.60 -14.66 -22.86
C GLU A 435 -24.10 -14.36 -22.75
N GLU A 436 -24.71 -13.84 -23.82
CA GLU A 436 -26.16 -13.71 -23.94
C GLU A 436 -26.68 -15.07 -24.41
N GLU A 437 -27.30 -15.86 -23.53
CA GLU A 437 -27.94 -17.11 -23.99
C GLU A 437 -29.23 -16.78 -24.75
N GLU A 438 -29.21 -17.13 -26.04
CA GLU A 438 -30.39 -17.29 -26.88
C GLU A 438 -31.26 -18.43 -26.34
N ASP A 439 -32.34 -18.12 -25.62
CA ASP A 439 -33.47 -19.04 -25.51
C ASP A 439 -34.42 -18.78 -26.68
N ALA A 440 -34.20 -19.52 -27.77
CA ALA A 440 -35.13 -19.65 -28.86
C ALA A 440 -36.26 -20.64 -28.50
N LYS A 441 -37.49 -20.11 -28.56
CA LYS A 441 -38.82 -20.75 -28.73
C LYS A 441 -39.60 -21.13 -27.45
N ASP A 442 -40.62 -20.34 -27.13
CA ASP A 442 -41.97 -20.72 -27.58
C ASP A 442 -42.85 -19.49 -27.91
N SER A 443 -43.77 -19.70 -28.85
CA SER A 443 -44.40 -18.77 -29.80
C SER A 443 -45.30 -17.64 -29.26
N ASN A 444 -45.18 -16.43 -29.84
CA ASN A 444 -46.24 -15.85 -30.69
C ASN A 444 -45.77 -14.62 -31.50
N LYS A 445 -46.18 -14.58 -32.78
CA LYS A 445 -45.84 -13.64 -33.88
C LYS A 445 -46.17 -12.16 -33.52
N GLU A 446 -45.47 -11.14 -34.02
CA GLU A 446 -45.45 -10.66 -35.42
C GLU A 446 -44.30 -9.66 -35.71
N ASN A 447 -43.97 -9.56 -37.00
CA ASN A 447 -42.83 -8.91 -37.67
C ASN A 447 -42.60 -7.41 -37.38
N THR A 448 -41.33 -7.01 -37.30
CA THR A 448 -40.71 -6.00 -38.20
C THR A 448 -39.18 -5.96 -38.01
N GLU A 449 -38.44 -5.98 -39.12
CA GLU A 449 -36.98 -5.86 -39.19
C GLU A 449 -36.53 -4.41 -38.90
N GLU A 450 -35.47 -4.22 -38.09
CA GLU A 450 -34.46 -3.17 -38.30
C GLU A 450 -33.23 -3.35 -37.37
N LEU A 451 -32.04 -3.06 -37.91
CA LEU A 451 -30.70 -3.24 -37.34
C LEU A 451 -30.31 -2.21 -36.27
N GLY A 452 -29.55 -2.60 -35.23
CA GLY A 452 -28.61 -1.65 -34.58
C GLY A 452 -28.23 -1.84 -33.10
N ARG A 453 -26.93 -2.12 -32.87
CA ARG A 453 -26.02 -1.57 -31.82
C ARG A 453 -26.42 -1.55 -30.32
N GLY A 454 -25.85 -2.49 -29.56
CA GLY A 454 -24.89 -2.28 -28.45
C GLY A 454 -25.32 -1.61 -27.12
N LYS A 455 -25.20 -2.36 -26.01
CA LYS A 455 -24.37 -2.07 -24.79
C LYS A 455 -24.86 -2.86 -23.57
N ARG A 456 -23.93 -3.63 -22.95
CA ARG A 456 -24.15 -4.43 -21.73
C ARG A 456 -23.99 -3.59 -20.46
N SER A 457 -24.81 -3.90 -19.45
CA SER A 457 -24.64 -3.47 -18.05
C SER A 457 -24.50 -4.70 -17.14
N VAL A 458 -23.72 -4.56 -16.06
CA VAL A 458 -23.30 -5.64 -15.16
C VAL A 458 -24.08 -5.55 -13.85
N VAL A 459 -24.90 -6.57 -13.50
CA VAL A 459 -25.11 -7.08 -12.12
C VAL A 459 -25.60 -8.54 -12.19
N LEU A 460 -25.22 -9.38 -11.21
CA LEU A 460 -25.71 -10.74 -10.95
C LEU A 460 -26.63 -10.73 -9.72
N SER A 461 -27.71 -11.50 -9.76
CA SER A 461 -28.35 -12.05 -8.55
C SER A 461 -29.04 -13.37 -8.89
N ASP A 462 -28.76 -14.37 -8.06
CA ASP A 462 -29.52 -15.61 -7.86
C ASP A 462 -29.94 -15.59 -6.36
N GLN A 463 -31.07 -16.09 -5.87
CA GLN A 463 -31.84 -17.27 -6.30
C GLN A 463 -33.22 -17.33 -5.58
N THR A 464 -34.18 -17.97 -6.24
CA THR A 464 -35.26 -18.87 -5.73
C THR A 464 -36.36 -18.36 -4.77
N ARG A 465 -37.63 -18.34 -5.21
CA ARG A 465 -38.62 -19.45 -5.20
C ARG A 465 -40.06 -18.96 -4.96
N ASN A 466 -40.96 -19.45 -5.81
CA ASN A 466 -42.41 -19.21 -5.87
C ASN A 466 -43.18 -19.26 -4.54
N LYS A 467 -43.90 -18.18 -4.27
CA LYS A 467 -45.27 -18.10 -3.72
C LYS A 467 -45.76 -16.69 -4.04
N ALA A 468 -46.96 -16.52 -4.59
CA ALA A 468 -47.52 -15.17 -4.80
C ALA A 468 -47.64 -14.47 -3.43
N THR A 469 -46.70 -13.57 -3.13
CA THR A 469 -46.59 -12.85 -1.86
C THR A 469 -47.20 -11.46 -2.01
N ASN A 470 -47.44 -10.80 -0.88
CA ASN A 470 -47.84 -9.38 -0.78
C ASN A 470 -46.95 -8.39 -1.58
N GLU A 471 -45.88 -8.87 -2.20
CA GLU A 471 -44.95 -8.14 -3.05
C GLU A 471 -45.51 -7.81 -4.43
N ASP A 472 -46.36 -8.66 -5.01
CA ASP A 472 -47.03 -8.36 -6.30
C ASP A 472 -48.07 -7.26 -6.14
N LYS A 473 -48.84 -7.29 -5.05
CA LYS A 473 -49.74 -6.19 -4.66
C LYS A 473 -48.98 -4.92 -4.32
N ARG A 474 -47.77 -5.01 -3.74
CA ARG A 474 -46.86 -3.86 -3.54
C ARG A 474 -46.28 -3.33 -4.85
N LYS A 475 -45.97 -4.17 -5.82
CA LYS A 475 -45.50 -3.76 -7.15
C LYS A 475 -46.59 -3.04 -7.94
N GLU A 476 -47.82 -3.54 -7.92
CA GLU A 476 -48.97 -2.82 -8.50
C GLU A 476 -49.23 -1.50 -7.78
N HIS A 477 -49.19 -1.49 -6.45
CA HIS A 477 -49.36 -0.26 -5.66
C HIS A 477 -48.21 0.74 -5.87
N GLN A 478 -46.96 0.28 -6.03
CA GLN A 478 -45.81 1.12 -6.36
C GLN A 478 -45.89 1.64 -7.80
N LYS A 479 -46.45 0.88 -8.74
CA LYS A 479 -46.70 1.31 -10.12
C LYS A 479 -47.81 2.38 -10.17
N LEU A 480 -48.87 2.22 -9.39
CA LEU A 480 -49.92 3.22 -9.17
C LEU A 480 -49.38 4.49 -8.49
N LEU A 481 -48.55 4.35 -7.46
CA LEU A 481 -47.85 5.47 -6.81
C LEU A 481 -46.93 6.19 -7.79
N ALA A 482 -46.18 5.47 -8.62
CA ALA A 482 -45.30 6.07 -9.62
C ALA A 482 -46.09 6.84 -10.70
N GLN A 483 -47.26 6.34 -11.09
CA GLN A 483 -48.19 7.09 -11.94
C GLN A 483 -48.72 8.34 -11.24
N GLN A 484 -49.18 8.24 -9.99
CA GLN A 484 -49.64 9.40 -9.22
C GLN A 484 -48.53 10.43 -8.98
N LEU A 485 -47.28 9.99 -8.79
CA LEU A 485 -46.12 10.85 -8.58
C LEU A 485 -45.70 11.54 -9.88
N ASN A 486 -45.83 10.86 -11.02
CA ASN A 486 -45.65 11.47 -12.34
C ASN A 486 -46.76 12.46 -12.68
N ASP A 487 -48.02 12.15 -12.38
CA ASP A 487 -49.15 13.06 -12.60
C ASP A 487 -49.07 14.29 -11.67
N ALA A 488 -48.66 14.10 -10.41
CA ALA A 488 -48.40 15.21 -9.49
C ALA A 488 -47.16 16.04 -9.89
N ALA A 489 -46.12 15.42 -10.47
CA ALA A 489 -44.98 16.13 -11.04
C ALA A 489 -45.38 16.92 -12.29
N ARG A 490 -46.30 16.38 -13.10
CA ARG A 490 -46.85 17.04 -14.30
C ARG A 490 -47.75 18.22 -13.92
N GLN A 491 -48.55 18.09 -12.86
CA GLN A 491 -49.33 19.20 -12.29
C GLN A 491 -48.44 20.26 -11.65
N ARG A 492 -47.34 19.88 -10.98
CA ARG A 492 -46.33 20.84 -10.46
C ARG A 492 -45.60 21.59 -11.57
N LEU A 493 -45.27 20.93 -12.68
CA LEU A 493 -44.66 21.56 -13.85
C LEU A 493 -45.66 22.49 -14.56
N ALA A 494 -46.94 22.12 -14.63
CA ALA A 494 -48.00 22.97 -15.18
C ALA A 494 -48.33 24.18 -14.29
N GLN A 495 -48.15 24.08 -12.96
CA GLN A 495 -48.25 25.23 -12.05
C GLN A 495 -46.99 26.12 -12.04
N ALA A 496 -45.85 25.63 -12.53
CA ALA A 496 -44.61 26.39 -12.63
C ALA A 496 -44.51 27.24 -13.92
N SER A 497 -45.40 27.04 -14.90
CA SER A 497 -45.44 27.85 -16.14
C SER A 497 -46.27 29.14 -16.02
N GLY A 498 -46.50 29.64 -14.80
CA GLY A 498 -47.21 30.89 -14.59
C GLY A 498 -47.13 31.44 -13.18
N ALA A 499 -45.95 31.90 -12.73
CA ALA A 499 -45.83 32.97 -11.73
C ALA A 499 -44.37 33.45 -11.60
N SER A 500 -44.26 34.77 -11.49
CA SER A 500 -43.07 35.61 -11.32
C SER A 500 -42.10 35.21 -10.21
N GLU A 501 -40.86 35.67 -10.36
CA GLU A 501 -39.75 35.69 -9.38
C GLU A 501 -40.21 35.67 -7.92
N ALA A 502 -39.98 34.54 -7.23
CA ALA A 502 -40.10 34.43 -5.79
C ALA A 502 -38.75 34.01 -5.20
N LYS A 503 -38.19 34.89 -4.37
CA LYS A 503 -36.99 34.71 -3.54
C LYS A 503 -36.95 33.31 -2.92
N LYS A 504 -35.85 32.57 -3.12
CA LYS A 504 -35.54 31.33 -2.40
C LYS A 504 -35.52 31.59 -0.89
N ILE A 505 -36.61 31.24 -0.20
CA ILE A 505 -36.64 31.15 1.27
C ILE A 505 -35.82 29.92 1.66
N LYS A 506 -34.68 30.12 2.32
CA LYS A 506 -33.88 29.07 2.96
C LYS A 506 -34.77 28.31 3.95
N LYS A 507 -34.99 27.01 3.77
CA LYS A 507 -35.66 26.15 4.77
C LYS A 507 -34.78 26.10 6.03
N SER A 508 -35.34 26.45 7.19
CA SER A 508 -34.61 26.41 8.46
C SER A 508 -34.36 24.98 8.91
N ASN A 509 -33.16 24.69 9.42
CA ASN A 509 -32.71 23.41 9.97
C ASN A 509 -33.06 23.22 11.46
N VAL A 510 -33.99 24.01 12.00
CA VAL A 510 -34.38 23.99 13.42
C VAL A 510 -35.68 23.21 13.58
N SER A 511 -35.61 22.06 14.27
CA SER A 511 -36.75 21.17 14.52
C SER A 511 -37.88 21.85 15.30
N TYR A 512 -37.57 22.47 16.44
CA TYR A 512 -38.54 23.16 17.29
C TYR A 512 -37.97 24.50 17.75
N LYS A 513 -38.72 25.59 17.55
CA LYS A 513 -38.28 26.95 17.92
C LYS A 513 -38.51 27.27 19.40
N SER A 514 -39.39 26.54 20.07
CA SER A 514 -39.71 26.67 21.50
C SER A 514 -40.10 25.30 22.06
N TYR A 515 -39.90 25.11 23.37
CA TYR A 515 -40.22 23.85 24.06
C TYR A 515 -41.71 23.48 23.96
N GLU A 516 -42.59 24.49 23.91
CA GLU A 516 -44.05 24.31 23.74
C GLU A 516 -44.44 23.61 22.44
N LYS A 517 -43.58 23.66 21.42
CA LYS A 517 -43.80 23.00 20.12
C LYS A 517 -43.26 21.59 20.07
N PHE A 518 -42.55 21.16 21.12
CA PHE A 518 -42.08 19.79 21.23
C PHE A 518 -43.28 18.87 21.43
N PRO A 519 -43.42 17.79 20.63
CA PRO A 519 -44.57 16.91 20.71
C PRO A 519 -44.63 16.22 22.07
N VAL A 520 -45.78 16.32 22.72
CA VAL A 520 -46.08 15.59 23.95
C VAL A 520 -46.80 14.31 23.55
N ASP A 521 -46.01 13.27 23.28
CA ASP A 521 -46.52 11.95 22.92
C ASP A 521 -46.15 10.92 24.01
N THR A 522 -47.02 9.93 24.20
CA THR A 522 -46.82 8.86 25.17
C THR A 522 -45.60 8.00 24.80
N GLU A 523 -45.30 7.88 23.50
CA GLU A 523 -44.12 7.15 23.01
C GLU A 523 -42.82 7.87 23.36
N ILE A 524 -42.81 9.21 23.32
CA ILE A 524 -41.64 10.02 23.67
C ILE A 524 -41.37 9.94 25.17
N ASN A 525 -42.42 9.97 26.00
CA ASN A 525 -42.32 9.81 27.45
C ASN A 525 -41.83 8.40 27.86
N LYS A 526 -42.10 7.39 27.03
CA LYS A 526 -41.57 6.02 27.21
C LYS A 526 -40.16 5.83 26.64
N LEU A 527 -39.53 6.91 26.14
CA LEU A 527 -38.21 6.88 25.51
C LEU A 527 -38.13 5.95 24.30
N ASN A 528 -39.21 5.86 23.52
CA ASN A 528 -39.19 5.19 22.22
C ASN A 528 -38.72 6.17 21.13
N ILE A 529 -38.18 5.62 20.03
CA ILE A 529 -37.84 6.41 18.84
C ILE A 529 -39.13 6.90 18.19
N PHE A 530 -39.29 8.21 18.08
CA PHE A 530 -40.49 8.84 17.52
C PHE A 530 -40.18 9.66 16.27
N VAL A 531 -41.04 9.59 15.26
CA VAL A 531 -40.87 10.33 14.00
C VAL A 531 -41.98 11.37 13.85
N ASP A 532 -41.62 12.64 14.05
CA ASP A 532 -42.51 13.76 13.81
C ASP A 532 -42.46 14.17 12.33
N LYS A 533 -43.44 13.69 11.57
CA LYS A 533 -43.61 13.99 10.14
C LYS A 533 -44.00 15.43 9.86
N ARG A 534 -44.52 16.19 10.84
CA ARG A 534 -44.95 17.59 10.63
C ARG A 534 -43.76 18.54 10.64
N HIS A 535 -42.73 18.22 11.43
CA HIS A 535 -41.52 19.03 11.59
C HIS A 535 -40.28 18.37 11.00
N ASP A 536 -40.44 17.34 10.17
CA ASP A 536 -39.34 16.61 9.52
C ASP A 536 -38.22 16.25 10.51
N THR A 537 -38.61 15.72 11.68
CA THR A 537 -37.71 15.51 12.84
C THR A 537 -37.89 14.11 13.41
N ILE A 538 -36.77 13.49 13.78
CA ILE A 538 -36.73 12.21 14.50
C ILE A 538 -36.27 12.49 15.94
N ILE A 539 -37.02 12.00 16.91
CA ILE A 539 -36.71 12.13 18.34
C ILE A 539 -36.08 10.82 18.80
N LEU A 540 -34.84 10.94 19.29
CA LEU A 540 -33.98 9.82 19.65
C LEU A 540 -33.62 9.89 21.13
N PRO A 541 -33.83 8.82 21.91
CA PRO A 541 -33.49 8.80 23.33
C PRO A 541 -31.97 8.67 23.52
N ILE A 542 -31.33 9.68 24.08
CA ILE A 542 -29.89 9.69 24.39
C ILE A 542 -29.74 9.83 25.90
N PHE A 543 -29.11 8.85 26.55
CA PHE A 543 -28.89 8.82 28.01
C PHE A 543 -30.14 9.15 28.85
N GLY A 544 -31.31 8.63 28.45
CA GLY A 544 -32.58 8.83 29.17
C GLY A 544 -33.31 10.13 28.85
N VAL A 545 -32.84 10.91 27.86
CA VAL A 545 -33.45 12.18 27.44
C VAL A 545 -33.89 12.08 25.98
N PRO A 546 -35.13 12.47 25.62
CA PRO A 546 -35.58 12.49 24.23
C PRO A 546 -34.97 13.70 23.49
N VAL A 547 -34.10 13.45 22.51
CA VAL A 547 -33.37 14.51 21.78
C VAL A 547 -33.86 14.58 20.32
N PRO A 548 -34.32 15.75 19.85
CA PRO A 548 -34.80 15.90 18.47
C PRO A 548 -33.67 16.16 17.47
N PHE A 549 -33.70 15.45 16.34
CA PHE A 549 -32.81 15.61 15.20
C PHE A 549 -33.61 15.85 13.92
N HIS A 550 -33.43 17.01 13.28
CA HIS A 550 -33.99 17.27 11.96
C HIS A 550 -33.40 16.31 10.92
N ILE A 551 -34.22 15.81 9.99
CA ILE A 551 -33.78 14.82 8.98
C ILE A 551 -32.61 15.29 8.11
N SER A 552 -32.44 16.62 7.94
CA SER A 552 -31.31 17.17 7.18
C SER A 552 -29.96 16.91 7.84
N MET A 553 -29.93 16.56 9.13
CA MET A 553 -28.72 16.22 9.86
C MET A 553 -28.43 14.72 9.85
N ILE A 554 -29.28 13.90 9.22
CA ILE A 554 -29.10 12.44 9.14
C ILE A 554 -28.53 12.10 7.77
N LYS A 555 -27.41 11.39 7.75
CA LYS A 555 -26.73 10.94 6.53
C LYS A 555 -27.37 9.68 5.97
N ASN A 556 -27.52 8.66 6.80
CA ASN A 556 -28.22 7.42 6.48
C ASN A 556 -28.60 6.67 7.76
N CYS A 557 -29.55 5.76 7.64
CA CYS A 557 -29.89 4.79 8.68
C CYS A 557 -29.74 3.38 8.10
N SER A 558 -29.16 2.47 8.87
CA SER A 558 -29.03 1.06 8.53
C SER A 558 -29.64 0.20 9.63
N GLN A 559 -30.38 -0.82 9.23
CA GLN A 559 -30.96 -1.81 10.12
C GLN A 559 -30.29 -3.16 9.88
N SER A 560 -29.82 -3.81 10.94
CA SER A 560 -29.29 -5.18 10.89
C SER A 560 -30.04 -6.05 11.88
N VAL A 561 -30.51 -7.21 11.43
CA VAL A 561 -31.20 -8.18 12.27
C VAL A 561 -30.22 -9.30 12.57
N GLU A 562 -29.80 -9.41 13.83
CA GLU A 562 -28.89 -10.46 14.32
C GLU A 562 -29.61 -11.29 15.39
N GLY A 563 -30.13 -12.45 14.98
CA GLY A 563 -30.90 -13.34 15.86
C GLY A 563 -32.20 -12.68 16.33
N ASP A 564 -32.40 -12.60 17.65
CA ASP A 564 -33.62 -12.06 18.28
C ASP A 564 -33.60 -10.53 18.46
N PHE A 565 -32.52 -9.84 18.06
CA PHE A 565 -32.35 -8.39 18.25
C PHE A 565 -32.26 -7.64 16.93
N THR A 566 -32.83 -6.43 16.91
CA THR A 566 -32.79 -5.54 15.74
C THR A 566 -31.93 -4.32 16.06
N TYR A 567 -30.77 -4.25 15.44
CA TYR A 567 -29.91 -3.09 15.59
C TYR A 567 -30.27 -2.01 14.58
N LEU A 568 -30.56 -0.80 15.06
CA LEU A 568 -30.79 0.39 14.26
C LEU A 568 -29.62 1.36 14.44
N ARG A 569 -28.81 1.51 13.39
CA ARG A 569 -27.67 2.44 13.35
C ARG A 569 -28.03 3.67 12.52
N ILE A 570 -27.90 4.85 13.12
CA ILE A 570 -28.18 6.16 12.52
C ILE A 570 -26.87 6.92 12.42
N ASN A 571 -26.46 7.29 11.20
CA ASN A 571 -25.28 8.09 10.94
C ASN A 571 -25.69 9.54 10.69
N PHE A 572 -25.05 10.48 11.37
CA PHE A 572 -25.36 11.92 11.25
C PHE A 572 -24.33 12.64 10.37
N ALA A 573 -24.76 13.75 9.79
CA ALA A 573 -23.88 14.70 9.13
C ALA A 573 -23.12 15.49 10.20
N HIS A 574 -21.79 15.56 10.03
CA HIS A 574 -20.91 16.32 10.92
C HIS A 574 -19.90 17.12 10.09
N PRO A 575 -19.29 18.18 10.62
CA PRO A 575 -18.22 18.90 9.92
C PRO A 575 -17.14 17.92 9.46
N GLY A 576 -16.78 17.98 8.17
CA GLY A 576 -15.83 17.06 7.54
C GLY A 576 -16.44 15.81 6.90
N SER A 577 -17.73 15.50 7.11
CA SER A 577 -18.41 14.45 6.34
C SER A 577 -18.77 14.97 4.94
N GLN A 578 -18.00 14.64 3.91
CA GLN A 578 -18.37 14.96 2.52
C GLN A 578 -19.58 14.11 2.09
N ILE A 579 -20.66 14.77 1.65
CA ILE A 579 -21.39 14.58 0.37
C ILE A 579 -22.66 15.47 0.37
N GLY A 580 -22.84 16.25 -0.71
CA GLY A 580 -24.07 16.99 -1.04
C GLY A 580 -23.79 18.42 -1.50
N LYS A 581 -24.18 18.79 -2.73
CA LYS A 581 -23.94 20.10 -3.38
C LYS A 581 -24.67 21.31 -2.75
N GLU A 582 -25.24 21.16 -1.56
CA GLU A 582 -25.70 22.28 -0.74
C GLU A 582 -25.13 22.09 0.66
N THR A 583 -24.12 22.88 0.99
CA THR A 583 -23.44 22.87 2.28
C THR A 583 -24.47 23.00 3.39
N ALA A 584 -24.76 21.92 4.13
CA ALA A 584 -25.46 22.02 5.39
C ALA A 584 -24.61 22.94 6.27
N GLN A 585 -25.06 24.19 6.40
CA GLN A 585 -24.31 25.24 7.07
C GLN A 585 -24.42 24.95 8.56
N PHE A 586 -23.40 24.29 9.11
CA PHE A 586 -23.33 24.00 10.53
C PHE A 586 -23.17 25.32 11.30
N PRO A 587 -24.13 25.70 12.16
CA PRO A 587 -24.11 27.02 12.80
C PRO A 587 -22.94 27.20 13.78
N ASN A 588 -22.33 26.12 14.28
CA ASN A 588 -21.15 26.17 15.14
C ASN A 588 -20.16 25.02 14.85
N PRO A 589 -19.24 25.16 13.86
CA PRO A 589 -18.32 24.10 13.43
C PRO A 589 -17.38 23.54 14.52
N LEU A 590 -17.24 24.24 15.65
CA LEU A 590 -16.40 23.84 16.79
C LEU A 590 -17.18 23.11 17.89
N ALA A 591 -18.50 22.93 17.74
CA ALA A 591 -19.31 22.17 18.68
C ALA A 591 -18.97 20.66 18.61
N THR A 592 -19.36 19.91 19.66
CA THR A 592 -19.26 18.45 19.62
C THR A 592 -20.41 17.89 18.80
N TYR A 593 -20.10 17.08 17.79
CA TYR A 593 -21.07 16.47 16.89
C TYR A 593 -21.21 14.98 17.15
N LEU A 594 -22.45 14.50 17.22
CA LEU A 594 -22.73 13.08 17.23
C LEU A 594 -22.48 12.54 15.81
N LYS A 595 -21.57 11.59 15.67
CA LYS A 595 -21.25 10.97 14.36
C LYS A 595 -22.22 9.84 14.03
N GLU A 596 -22.54 9.04 15.03
CA GLU A 596 -23.28 7.79 14.89
C GLU A 596 -23.96 7.44 16.21
N LEU A 597 -25.15 6.84 16.10
CA LEU A 597 -25.88 6.28 17.22
C LEU A 597 -26.45 4.91 16.84
N THR A 598 -26.29 3.92 17.71
CA THR A 598 -26.81 2.58 17.49
C THR A 598 -27.75 2.20 18.63
N TYR A 599 -28.99 1.84 18.27
CA TYR A 599 -29.99 1.25 19.16
C TYR A 599 -30.04 -0.25 18.93
N ARG A 600 -30.40 -0.98 19.98
CA ARG A 600 -30.65 -2.42 19.98
C ARG A 600 -32.11 -2.66 20.31
#